data_AF-A0A350X1E3-F1
#
_entry.id   AF-A0A350X1E3-F1
#
_cell.length_a   1.000
_cell.length_b   1.000
_cell.length_c   1.000
_cell.angle_alpha   90.00
_cell.angle_beta   90.00
_cell.angle_gamma   90.00
#
_symmetry.space_group_name_H-M   'P 1'
#
loop_
_entity.id
_entity.type
_entity.pdbx_description
1 polymer ?
#
loop_
_entity_poly.entity_id
_entity_poly.type
_entity_poly.pdbx_seq_one_letter_code
_entity_poly.pdbx_strand_id
1 'polypeptide(L)'
;MTNTLYKNPVLACIVINSLTLIFYLFLIKNGHYLIITATIIIGLFNKQIMNYAVNLTSKERAIISFSFVITIVVVVLSLMEY
;
A
#
# COMPACT_ATOMS: atom_id res chain seq x y z
N MET A 1 -19.93 4.41 -13.91
CA MET A 1 -18.52 4.73 -14.20
C MET A 1 -17.64 3.68 -13.57
N THR A 2 -17.10 2.73 -14.35
CA THR A 2 -16.09 1.80 -13.84
C THR A 2 -14.78 2.58 -13.67
N ASN A 3 -14.51 3.00 -12.44
CA ASN A 3 -13.30 3.74 -12.07
C ASN A 3 -12.07 2.97 -12.57
N THR A 4 -11.13 3.65 -13.25
CA THR A 4 -9.93 3.03 -13.87
C THR A 4 -9.08 2.24 -12.86
N LEU A 5 -9.12 2.65 -11.59
CA LEU A 5 -8.50 1.95 -10.45
C LEU A 5 -8.93 0.48 -10.31
N TYR A 6 -10.18 0.16 -10.62
CA TYR A 6 -10.73 -1.19 -10.46
C TYR A 6 -10.60 -2.07 -11.71
N LYS A 7 -10.14 -1.47 -12.83
CA LYS A 7 -9.89 -2.19 -14.08
C LYS A 7 -8.49 -2.81 -14.12
N ASN A 8 -7.52 -2.18 -13.45
CA ASN A 8 -6.15 -2.68 -13.26
C ASN A 8 -5.74 -2.59 -11.78
N PRO A 9 -6.34 -3.42 -10.92
CA PRO A 9 -6.20 -3.31 -9.46
C PRO A 9 -4.78 -3.55 -8.95
N VAL A 10 -4.02 -4.43 -9.61
CA VAL A 10 -2.62 -4.72 -9.25
C VAL A 10 -1.75 -3.49 -9.46
N LEU A 11 -1.81 -2.88 -10.65
CA LEU A 11 -0.99 -1.71 -10.98
C LEU A 11 -1.35 -0.53 -10.07
N ALA A 12 -2.65 -0.34 -9.79
CA ALA A 12 -3.11 0.68 -8.85
C ALA A 12 -2.51 0.51 -7.45
N CYS A 13 -2.60 -0.69 -6.87
CA CYS A 13 -2.05 -0.96 -5.54
C CYS A 13 -0.52 -0.80 -5.50
N ILE A 14 0.20 -1.26 -6.53
CA ILE A 14 1.65 -1.11 -6.61
C ILE A 14 2.04 0.37 -6.62
N VAL A 15 1.39 1.19 -7.45
CA VAL A 15 1.67 2.63 -7.53
C VAL A 15 1.39 3.33 -6.20
N ILE A 16 0.25 3.02 -5.56
CA ILE A 16 -0.09 3.58 -4.24
C ILE A 16 0.95 3.19 -3.20
N ASN A 17 1.33 1.91 -3.14
CA ASN A 17 2.32 1.41 -2.19
C ASN A 17 3.70 2.02 -2.42
N SER A 18 4.13 2.19 -3.67
CA SER A 18 5.40 2.85 -4.01
C SER A 18 5.42 4.33 -3.64
N LEU A 19 4.37 5.08 -3.97
CA LEU A 19 4.26 6.50 -3.60
C LEU A 19 4.28 6.68 -2.08
N THR A 20 3.56 5.80 -1.37
CA THR A 20 3.53 5.77 0.09
C THR A 20 4.92 5.57 0.66
N LEU A 21 5.66 4.59 0.14
CA LEU A 21 7.00 4.28 0.62
C LEU A 21 7.91 5.51 0.53
N ILE A 22 7.86 6.22 -0.60
CA ILE A 22 8.61 7.46 -0.81
C ILE A 22 8.24 8.49 0.26
N PHE A 23 6.94 8.72 0.48
CA PHE A 23 6.47 9.65 1.52
C PHE A 23 6.96 9.28 2.92
N TYR A 24 6.98 7.99 3.26
CA TYR A 24 7.45 7.54 4.57
C TYR A 24 8.93 7.76 4.78
N LEU A 25 9.77 7.55 3.76
CA LEU A 25 11.20 7.84 3.86
C LEU A 25 11.46 9.33 4.15
N PHE A 26 10.62 10.23 3.61
CA PHE A 26 10.71 11.67 3.94
C PHE A 26 10.16 12.01 5.32
N LEU A 27 9.08 11.35 5.75
CA LEU A 27 8.39 11.66 7.00
C LEU A 27 9.02 11.01 8.23
N ILE A 28 9.91 10.03 8.08
CA ILE A 28 10.52 9.31 9.21
C ILE A 28 11.22 10.24 10.20
N LYS A 29 11.77 11.35 9.70
CA LYS A 29 12.42 12.38 10.52
C LYS A 29 11.45 13.22 11.37
N ASN A 30 10.16 13.22 11.04
CA ASN A 30 9.14 14.09 11.64
C ASN A 30 8.19 13.37 12.63
N GLY A 31 8.39 12.06 12.88
CA GLY A 31 7.70 11.33 13.95
C GLY A 31 6.92 10.09 13.50
N HIS A 32 6.96 9.05 14.33
CA HIS A 32 6.60 7.67 13.96
C HIS A 32 5.06 7.43 13.91
N TYR A 33 4.29 8.18 14.69
CA TYR A 33 2.83 8.00 14.80
C TYR A 33 2.07 8.28 13.49
N LEU A 34 2.51 9.29 12.72
CA LEU A 34 1.89 9.63 11.43
C LEU A 34 2.06 8.50 10.41
N ILE A 35 3.22 7.83 10.42
CA ILE A 35 3.54 6.73 9.51
C ILE A 35 2.68 5.51 9.80
N ILE A 36 2.50 5.16 11.07
CA ILE A 36 1.62 4.04 11.49
C ILE A 36 0.18 4.30 11.03
N THR A 37 -0.32 5.51 11.28
CA THR A 37 -1.71 5.88 10.95
C THR A 37 -1.96 5.85 9.44
N ALA A 38 -1.03 6.39 8.65
CA ALA A 38 -1.10 6.33 7.19
C ALA A 38 -1.03 4.89 6.66
N THR A 39 -0.27 4.00 7.32
CA THR A 39 -0.10 2.61 6.87
C THR A 39 -1.41 1.85 7.01
N ILE A 40 -2.15 2.08 8.09
CA ILE A 40 -3.49 1.53 8.28
C ILE A 40 -4.43 2.01 7.18
N ILE A 41 -4.44 3.31 6.87
CA ILE A 41 -5.29 3.89 5.83
C ILE A 41 -5.03 3.23 4.48
N ILE A 42 -3.76 3.04 4.11
CA ILE A 42 -3.40 2.44 2.82
C ILE A 42 -3.75 0.95 2.76
N GLY A 43 -3.61 0.24 3.88
CA GLY A 43 -4.11 -1.13 3.98
C GLY A 43 -5.62 -1.22 3.72
N LEU A 44 -6.40 -0.27 4.26
CA LEU A 44 -7.84 -0.16 3.99
C LEU A 44 -8.12 0.16 2.51
N PHE A 45 -7.35 1.06 1.89
CA PHE A 45 -7.48 1.36 0.45
C PHE A 45 -7.17 0.15 -0.43
N ASN A 46 -6.07 -0.58 -0.17
CA ASN A 46 -5.74 -1.80 -0.91
C ASN A 46 -6.84 -2.86 -0.77
N LYS A 47 -7.42 -3.01 0.44
CA LYS A 47 -8.57 -3.88 0.68
C LYS A 47 -9.81 -3.45 -0.12
N GLN A 48 -10.10 -2.15 -0.18
CA GLN A 48 -11.20 -1.63 -0.99
C GLN A 48 -10.98 -1.90 -2.49
N ILE A 49 -9.76 -1.67 -3.00
CA ILE A 49 -9.42 -1.97 -4.40
C ILE A 49 -9.65 -3.46 -4.68
N MET A 50 -9.20 -4.36 -3.80
CA MET A 50 -9.42 -5.80 -3.96
C MET A 50 -10.90 -6.20 -3.92
N ASN A 51 -11.72 -5.54 -3.11
CA ASN A 51 -13.14 -5.88 -2.97
C ASN A 51 -13.98 -5.42 -4.17
N TYR A 52 -13.61 -4.29 -4.79
CA TYR A 52 -14.35 -3.72 -5.93
C TYR A 52 -13.69 -4.00 -7.29
N ALA A 53 -12.56 -4.72 -7.31
CA ALA A 53 -11.88 -5.12 -8.53
C ALA A 53 -12.73 -6.09 -9.36
N VAL A 54 -12.84 -5.80 -10.66
CA VAL A 54 -13.51 -6.68 -11.62
C VAL A 54 -12.53 -7.78 -12.03
N ASN A 55 -12.93 -9.06 -11.89
CA ASN A 55 -12.14 -10.23 -12.31
C ASN A 55 -10.78 -10.42 -11.60
N LEU A 56 -10.67 -10.08 -10.31
CA LEU A 56 -9.42 -10.27 -9.56
C LEU A 56 -9.13 -11.76 -9.27
N THR A 57 -8.07 -12.28 -9.88
CA THR A 57 -7.59 -13.65 -9.67
C THR A 57 -6.88 -13.81 -8.33
N SER A 58 -6.77 -15.05 -7.82
CA SER A 58 -6.03 -15.33 -6.59
C SER A 58 -4.55 -14.93 -6.66
N LYS A 59 -3.93 -15.03 -7.84
CA LYS A 59 -2.54 -14.61 -8.07
C LYS A 59 -2.39 -13.09 -7.89
N GLU A 60 -3.27 -12.31 -8.50
CA GLU A 60 -3.26 -10.84 -8.39
C GLU A 60 -3.53 -10.37 -6.95
N ARG A 61 -4.43 -11.06 -6.26
CA ARG A 61 -4.73 -10.82 -4.85
C ARG A 61 -3.50 -11.06 -3.96
N ALA A 62 -2.73 -12.10 -4.26
CA ALA A 62 -1.46 -12.37 -3.60
C ALA A 62 -0.41 -11.30 -3.91
N ILE A 63 -0.29 -10.83 -5.17
CA ILE A 63 0.63 -9.76 -5.56
C ILE A 63 0.32 -8.46 -4.82
N ILE A 64 -0.95 -8.04 -4.77
CA ILE A 64 -1.39 -6.84 -4.04
C ILE A 64 -1.00 -6.96 -2.56
N SER A 65 -1.35 -8.07 -1.93
CA SER A 65 -1.06 -8.32 -0.52
C SER A 65 0.45 -8.32 -0.24
N PHE A 66 1.23 -9.00 -1.09
CA PHE A 66 2.68 -9.07 -0.98
C PHE A 66 3.34 -7.70 -1.13
N SER A 67 2.87 -6.89 -2.09
CA SER A 67 3.37 -5.51 -2.26
C SER A 67 3.16 -4.65 -1.02
N PHE A 68 2.01 -4.80 -0.35
CA PHE A 68 1.70 -4.06 0.87
C PHE A 68 2.56 -4.53 2.06
N VAL A 69 2.79 -5.85 2.17
CA VAL A 69 3.68 -6.41 3.19
C VAL A 69 5.11 -5.90 3.02
N ILE A 70 5.62 -5.82 1.78
CA ILE A 70 6.95 -5.23 1.51
C ILE A 70 7.00 -3.79 2.02
N THR A 71 5.98 -2.98 1.75
CA THR A 71 5.91 -1.60 2.27
C THR A 71 6.00 -1.56 3.79
N ILE A 72 5.27 -2.44 4.49
CA ILE A 72 5.33 -2.52 5.96
C ILE A 72 6.73 -2.90 6.44
N VAL A 73 7.34 -3.93 5.84
CA VAL A 73 8.67 -4.42 6.25
C VAL A 73 9.72 -3.31 6.11
N VAL A 74 9.74 -2.62 4.97
CA VAL A 74 10.68 -1.51 4.74
C VAL A 74 10.45 -0.39 5.76
N VAL A 75 9.20 -0.02 6.02
CA VAL A 75 8.87 1.02 7.01
C VAL A 75 9.36 0.62 8.40
N VAL A 76 9.08 -0.61 8.84
CA VAL A 76 9.51 -1.10 10.16
C VAL A 76 11.04 -1.08 10.26
N LEU A 77 11.75 -1.58 9.24
CA LEU A 77 13.22 -1.55 9.22
C LEU A 77 13.75 -0.12 9.30
N SER A 78 13.18 0.79 8.51
CA SER A 78 13.59 2.20 8.54
C SER A 78 13.26 2.88 9.87
N LEU A 79 12.22 2.46 10.59
CA LEU A 79 11.91 2.97 11.94
C LEU A 79 12.83 2.41 13.03
N MET A 80 13.49 1.27 12.82
CA MET A 80 14.44 0.70 13.78
C MET A 80 15.83 1.37 13.72
N GLU A 81 16.14 2.03 12.60
CA GLU A 81 17.40 2.75 12.40
C GLU A 81 17.41 4.17 13.01
N TYR A 82 16.25 4.69 13.45
CA TYR A 82 16.06 6.03 14.03
C TYR A 82 15.53 5.97 15.46
#